data_AF-A0A450VA61-F1
#
_entry.id   AF-A0A450VA61-F1
#
_cell.length_a   1.000
_cell.length_b   1.000
_cell.length_c   1.000
_cell.angle_alpha   90.00
_cell.angle_beta   90.00
_cell.angle_gamma   90.00
#
_symmetry.space_group_name_H-M   'P 1'
#
loop_
_entity.id
_entity.type
_entity.pdbx_description
1 polymer ?
#
loop_
_entity_poly.entity_id
_entity_poly.type
_entity_poly.pdbx_seq_one_letter_code
_entity_poly.pdbx_strand_id
1 'polypeptide(L)'
;MSCFTPCLSCGDYIACITPIWTTTSTTGARFHPIEILLSMGIKLAVVMALGPPAVAVLVFEVLLNATAMFNHGNIRIPEGIDRVLRWFVVTPDMHRVHHSIHAPLTNANFGFNLPWWDRVMGTYVAQPPEGHAEMAIGLDGFRDPKQVDTLPGMLELPFVRHLGDYAINRRQ
;
A
#
# COMPACT_ATOMS: atom_id res chain seq x y z
N MET A 1 5.52 -28.56 7.64
CA MET A 1 4.83 -29.02 8.86
C MET A 1 4.97 -27.93 9.91
N SER A 2 3.82 -27.56 10.46
CA SER A 2 3.46 -26.56 11.45
C SER A 2 4.50 -26.09 12.48
N CYS A 3 4.60 -24.78 12.64
CA CYS A 3 4.78 -24.15 13.96
C CYS A 3 3.67 -23.12 14.15
N PHE A 4 2.47 -23.62 14.50
CA PHE A 4 1.46 -22.85 15.23
C PHE A 4 1.86 -22.90 16.70
N THR A 5 2.44 -21.83 17.21
CA THR A 5 2.67 -21.68 18.66
C THR A 5 1.36 -21.19 19.29
N PRO A 6 0.82 -21.86 20.32
CA PRO A 6 -0.36 -21.36 21.01
C PRO A 6 0.05 -20.25 21.99
N CYS A 7 -0.44 -19.02 21.74
CA CYS A 7 -0.34 -17.91 22.68
C CYS A 7 -1.22 -18.18 23.91
N LEU A 8 -0.62 -18.66 24.98
CA LEU A 8 -1.18 -18.68 26.34
C LEU A 8 -0.54 -17.54 27.15
N SER A 9 -0.95 -16.31 26.91
CA SER A 9 -0.78 -15.21 27.86
C SER A 9 -1.87 -14.16 27.62
N CYS A 10 -2.69 -13.98 28.64
CA CYS A 10 -3.79 -13.04 28.69
C CYS A 10 -3.20 -11.65 28.97
N GLY A 11 -2.88 -10.87 27.93
CA GLY A 11 -2.29 -9.55 28.10
C GLY A 11 -2.09 -8.75 26.81
N ASP A 12 -1.75 -9.41 25.70
CA ASP A 12 -1.38 -8.73 24.45
C ASP A 12 -2.29 -9.14 23.30
N TYR A 13 -3.52 -8.60 23.29
CA TYR A 13 -4.51 -8.83 22.22
C TYR A 13 -4.17 -8.14 20.88
N ILE A 14 -3.02 -7.46 20.77
CA ILE A 14 -2.64 -6.71 19.56
C ILE A 14 -1.91 -7.59 18.54
N ALA A 15 -1.29 -8.69 18.94
CA ALA A 15 -0.40 -9.47 18.06
C ALA A 15 -1.02 -10.73 17.41
N CYS A 16 -2.25 -11.08 17.76
CA CYS A 16 -2.90 -12.30 17.25
C CYS A 16 -4.36 -11.99 16.89
N ILE A 17 -4.69 -12.12 15.59
CA ILE A 17 -6.01 -11.96 14.93
C ILE A 17 -6.17 -10.60 14.20
N THR A 18 -5.68 -10.50 12.95
CA THR A 18 -6.45 -10.12 11.72
C THR A 18 -5.52 -9.78 10.52
N PRO A 19 -5.93 -10.05 9.26
CA PRO A 19 -5.22 -9.65 8.02
C PRO A 19 -5.24 -8.13 7.74
N ILE A 20 -5.83 -7.34 8.63
CA ILE A 20 -6.04 -5.88 8.48
C ILE A 20 -4.74 -5.09 8.73
N TRP A 21 -3.74 -5.69 9.40
CA TRP A 21 -2.55 -4.98 9.88
C TRP A 21 -1.27 -5.24 9.08
N THR A 22 -1.38 -5.94 7.94
CA THR A 22 -0.27 -6.13 7.00
C THR A 22 -0.70 -5.77 5.59
N THR A 23 0.12 -4.99 4.87
CA THR A 23 -0.04 -4.89 3.42
C THR A 23 0.26 -6.28 2.83
N THR A 24 -0.70 -6.80 2.06
CA THR A 24 -0.55 -8.07 1.33
C THR A 24 -0.77 -7.83 -0.15
N SER A 25 -0.27 -8.71 -1.02
CA SER A 25 -0.42 -8.49 -2.47
C SER A 25 -1.89 -8.36 -2.92
N THR A 26 -2.84 -8.93 -2.16
CA THR A 26 -4.27 -8.74 -2.42
C THR A 26 -4.75 -7.34 -2.05
N THR A 27 -4.23 -6.71 -1.00
CA THR A 27 -4.52 -5.30 -0.67
C THR A 27 -4.11 -4.34 -1.78
N GLY A 28 -3.04 -4.66 -2.52
CA GLY A 28 -2.63 -3.90 -3.71
C GLY A 28 -3.56 -4.02 -4.91
N ALA A 29 -4.57 -4.90 -4.84
CA ALA A 29 -5.57 -5.12 -5.90
C ALA A 29 -7.01 -4.77 -5.47
N ARG A 30 -7.20 -4.19 -4.28
CA ARG A 30 -8.53 -3.78 -3.78
C ARG A 30 -8.90 -2.42 -4.35
N PHE A 31 -9.60 -2.42 -5.48
CA PHE A 31 -10.14 -1.21 -6.11
C PHE A 31 -11.64 -1.36 -6.39
N HIS A 32 -12.36 -0.24 -6.43
CA HIS A 32 -13.76 -0.27 -6.82
C HIS A 32 -13.86 -0.54 -8.34
N PRO A 33 -14.79 -1.41 -8.83
CA PRO A 33 -14.88 -1.72 -10.26
C PRO A 33 -15.05 -0.50 -11.17
N ILE A 34 -15.79 0.51 -10.71
CA ILE A 34 -15.98 1.78 -11.43
C ILE A 34 -14.64 2.52 -11.61
N GLU A 35 -13.78 2.54 -10.58
CA GLU A 35 -12.47 3.19 -10.63
C GLU A 35 -11.53 2.49 -11.61
N ILE A 36 -11.58 1.14 -11.65
CA ILE A 36 -10.81 0.34 -12.61
C ILE A 36 -11.25 0.66 -14.04
N LEU A 37 -12.56 0.66 -14.32
CA LEU A 37 -13.09 0.94 -15.65
C LEU A 37 -12.75 2.35 -16.13
N LEU A 38 -12.88 3.34 -15.25
CA LEU A 38 -12.51 4.72 -15.55
C LEU A 38 -11.00 4.85 -15.82
N SER A 39 -10.17 4.26 -14.96
CA SER A 39 -8.72 4.27 -15.09
C SER A 39 -8.25 3.57 -16.38
N MET A 40 -8.89 2.44 -16.74
CA MET A 40 -8.64 1.73 -17.99
C MET A 40 -9.03 2.58 -19.20
N GLY A 41 -10.20 3.25 -19.15
CA GLY A 41 -10.63 4.16 -20.22
C GLY A 41 -9.66 5.30 -20.46
N ILE A 42 -9.22 5.99 -19.40
CA ILE A 42 -8.23 7.08 -19.49
C ILE A 42 -6.90 6.55 -20.03
N LYS A 43 -6.41 5.43 -19.51
CA LYS A 43 -5.15 4.83 -19.95
C LYS A 43 -5.18 4.48 -21.44
N LEU A 44 -6.26 3.83 -21.90
CA LEU A 44 -6.43 3.48 -23.32
C LEU A 44 -6.52 4.73 -24.20
N ALA A 45 -7.23 5.78 -23.75
CA ALA A 45 -7.29 7.03 -24.48
C ALA A 45 -5.90 7.67 -24.67
N VAL A 46 -5.07 7.69 -23.62
CA VAL A 46 -3.69 8.20 -23.69
C VAL A 46 -2.82 7.35 -24.60
N VAL A 47 -2.92 6.01 -24.52
CA VAL A 47 -2.19 5.11 -25.42
C VAL A 47 -2.59 5.34 -26.88
N MET A 48 -3.89 5.47 -27.18
CA MET A 48 -4.35 5.75 -28.54
C MET A 48 -3.89 7.14 -29.02
N ALA A 49 -3.90 8.15 -28.14
CA ALA A 49 -3.49 9.51 -28.48
C ALA A 49 -1.99 9.65 -28.77
N LEU A 50 -1.14 8.96 -27.99
CA LEU A 50 0.32 9.03 -28.14
C LEU A 50 0.87 8.00 -29.13
N GLY A 51 0.12 6.93 -29.41
CA GLY A 51 0.52 5.84 -30.29
C GLY A 51 1.86 5.16 -29.93
N PRO A 52 2.16 4.87 -28.64
CA PRO A 52 3.40 4.23 -28.28
C PRO A 52 3.46 2.79 -28.86
N PRO A 53 4.65 2.23 -29.08
CA PRO A 53 4.79 0.85 -29.53
C PRO A 53 4.07 -0.12 -28.58
N ALA A 54 3.36 -1.11 -29.12
CA ALA A 54 2.62 -2.09 -28.31
C ALA A 54 3.52 -2.81 -27.29
N VAL A 55 4.77 -3.07 -27.65
CA VAL A 55 5.77 -3.67 -26.74
C VAL A 55 6.06 -2.76 -25.53
N ALA A 56 6.08 -1.44 -25.70
CA ALA A 56 6.31 -0.50 -24.60
C ALA A 56 5.13 -0.50 -23.62
N VAL A 57 3.90 -0.54 -24.13
CA VAL A 57 2.68 -0.68 -23.31
C VAL A 57 2.70 -2.00 -22.54
N LEU A 58 3.05 -3.11 -23.20
CA LEU A 58 3.14 -4.42 -22.57
C LEU A 58 4.18 -4.44 -21.45
N VAL A 59 5.39 -3.93 -21.70
CA VAL A 59 6.46 -3.86 -20.69
C VAL A 59 6.03 -2.98 -19.52
N PHE A 60 5.42 -1.82 -19.79
CA PHE A 60 4.89 -0.95 -18.75
C PHE A 60 3.86 -1.65 -17.87
N GLU A 61 2.88 -2.34 -18.46
CA GLU A 61 1.85 -3.06 -17.70
C GLU A 61 2.45 -4.18 -16.84
N VAL A 62 3.40 -4.95 -17.39
CA VAL A 62 4.07 -6.01 -16.64
C VAL A 62 4.83 -5.43 -15.44
N LEU A 63 5.60 -4.36 -15.66
CA LEU A 63 6.36 -3.71 -14.59
C LEU A 63 5.43 -3.08 -13.54
N LEU A 64 4.38 -2.40 -13.97
CA LEU A 64 3.39 -1.77 -13.09
C LEU A 64 2.74 -2.81 -12.18
N ASN A 65 2.29 -3.94 -12.73
CA ASN A 65 1.63 -4.98 -11.94
C ASN A 65 2.63 -5.74 -11.04
N ALA A 66 3.83 -6.04 -11.55
CA ALA A 66 4.84 -6.72 -10.76
C ALA A 66 5.28 -5.88 -9.54
N THR A 67 5.52 -4.58 -9.74
CA THR A 67 5.87 -3.67 -8.64
C THR A 67 4.68 -3.47 -7.69
N ALA A 68 3.43 -3.39 -8.19
CA ALA A 68 2.25 -3.35 -7.35
C ALA A 68 2.21 -4.52 -6.34
N MET A 69 2.39 -5.74 -6.87
CA MET A 69 2.36 -6.95 -6.04
C MET A 69 3.56 -7.04 -5.10
N PHE A 70 4.73 -6.58 -5.54
CA PHE A 70 5.95 -6.55 -4.75
C PHE A 70 5.85 -5.55 -3.59
N ASN A 71 5.47 -4.30 -3.86
CA ASN A 71 5.38 -3.23 -2.86
C ASN A 71 4.34 -3.53 -1.77
N HIS A 72 3.30 -4.27 -2.11
CA HIS A 72 2.30 -4.75 -1.15
C HIS A 72 2.60 -6.16 -0.63
N GLY A 73 3.73 -6.77 -0.97
CA GLY A 73 4.08 -8.10 -0.52
C GLY A 73 4.36 -8.15 0.98
N ASN A 74 3.89 -9.20 1.67
CA ASN A 74 4.23 -9.45 3.07
C ASN A 74 5.57 -10.22 3.17
N ILE A 75 6.62 -9.66 2.58
CA ILE A 75 7.96 -10.26 2.50
C ILE A 75 8.91 -9.46 3.36
N ARG A 76 9.56 -10.12 4.32
CA ARG A 76 10.63 -9.51 5.13
C ARG A 76 11.96 -9.59 4.38
N ILE A 77 12.49 -8.45 3.98
CA ILE A 77 13.81 -8.35 3.34
C ILE A 77 14.85 -8.01 4.43
N PRO A 78 16.02 -8.68 4.47
CA PRO A 78 17.09 -8.29 5.38
C PRO A 78 17.51 -6.83 5.19
N GLU A 79 17.65 -6.08 6.29
CA GLU A 79 17.85 -4.61 6.27
C GLU A 79 19.01 -4.14 5.39
N GLY A 80 20.13 -4.87 5.39
CA GLY A 80 21.28 -4.54 4.55
C GLY A 80 20.98 -4.62 3.05
N ILE A 81 20.19 -5.62 2.65
CA ILE A 81 19.77 -5.81 1.26
C ILE A 81 18.71 -4.74 0.90
N ASP A 82 17.72 -4.57 1.77
CA ASP A 82 16.65 -3.59 1.62
C ASP A 82 17.22 -2.16 1.44
N ARG A 83 18.24 -1.79 2.22
CA ARG A 83 18.92 -0.49 2.09
C ARG A 83 19.50 -0.24 0.69
N VAL A 84 20.03 -1.27 0.04
CA VAL A 84 20.55 -1.17 -1.34
C VAL A 84 19.40 -1.16 -2.33
N LEU A 85 18.42 -2.04 -2.18
CA LEU A 85 17.27 -2.14 -3.08
C LEU A 85 16.48 -0.84 -3.16
N ARG A 86 16.29 -0.14 -2.03
CA ARG A 86 15.59 1.14 -1.95
C ARG A 86 16.21 2.26 -2.79
N TRP A 87 17.40 2.08 -3.35
CA TRP A 87 17.98 3.00 -4.33
C TRP A 87 17.47 2.78 -5.75
N PHE A 88 16.90 1.62 -6.06
CA PHE A 88 16.52 1.22 -7.41
C PHE A 88 15.02 0.95 -7.54
N VAL A 89 14.41 0.37 -6.51
CA VAL A 89 13.01 -0.03 -6.49
C VAL A 89 12.37 0.35 -5.16
N VAL A 90 11.07 0.60 -5.16
CA VAL A 90 10.29 0.76 -3.93
C VAL A 90 10.14 -0.64 -3.31
N THR A 91 10.59 -0.82 -2.08
CA THR A 91 10.51 -2.11 -1.38
C THR A 91 9.22 -2.19 -0.57
N PRO A 92 8.78 -3.40 -0.14
CA PRO A 92 7.59 -3.54 0.69
C PRO A 92 7.62 -2.67 1.95
N ASP A 93 8.76 -2.65 2.64
CA ASP A 93 8.94 -1.86 3.86
C ASP A 93 8.98 -0.35 3.55
N MET A 94 9.61 0.08 2.45
CA MET A 94 9.53 1.48 2.02
C MET A 94 8.09 1.93 1.76
N HIS A 95 7.33 1.15 1.00
CA HIS A 95 5.92 1.44 0.68
C HIS A 95 5.03 1.38 1.91
N ARG A 96 5.31 0.47 2.86
CA ARG A 96 4.48 0.31 4.06
C ARG A 96 4.40 1.59 4.89
N VAL A 97 5.44 2.42 4.92
CA VAL A 97 5.42 3.72 5.64
C VAL A 97 4.25 4.59 5.18
N HIS A 98 3.99 4.64 3.88
CA HIS A 98 2.87 5.37 3.28
C HIS A 98 1.50 4.82 3.74
N HIS A 99 1.42 3.54 4.09
CA HIS A 99 0.18 2.92 4.60
C HIS A 99 -0.06 3.15 6.09
N SER A 100 0.82 3.88 6.78
CA SER A 100 0.61 4.24 8.18
C SER A 100 -0.67 5.06 8.35
N ILE A 101 -1.34 4.91 9.50
CA ILE A 101 -2.45 5.79 9.89
C ILE A 101 -1.99 7.20 10.28
N HIS A 102 -0.70 7.38 10.60
CA HIS A 102 -0.14 8.64 11.07
C HIS A 102 0.18 9.57 9.90
N ALA A 103 -0.47 10.74 9.86
CA ALA A 103 -0.39 11.67 8.73
C ALA A 103 1.04 12.01 8.25
N PRO A 104 2.06 12.23 9.12
CA PRO A 104 3.42 12.49 8.64
C PRO A 104 4.03 11.32 7.85
N LEU A 105 3.68 10.08 8.19
CA LEU A 105 4.15 8.86 7.53
C LEU A 105 3.29 8.51 6.31
N THR A 106 1.97 8.69 6.42
CA THR A 106 1.04 8.55 5.27
C THR A 106 1.43 9.48 4.13
N ASN A 107 1.90 10.68 4.46
CA ASN A 107 2.32 11.69 3.49
C ASN A 107 3.82 11.63 3.15
N ALA A 108 4.40 10.43 3.20
CA ALA A 108 5.76 10.13 2.79
C ALA A 108 5.77 8.95 1.80
N ASN A 109 6.89 8.75 1.11
CA ASN A 109 7.11 7.62 0.20
C ASN A 109 6.00 7.43 -0.86
N PHE A 110 5.69 8.47 -1.64
CA PHE A 110 4.68 8.46 -2.71
C PHE A 110 5.10 7.69 -3.97
N GLY A 111 6.41 7.41 -4.12
CA GLY A 111 6.94 6.67 -5.24
C GLY A 111 6.35 5.25 -5.31
N PHE A 112 5.98 4.82 -6.52
CA PHE A 112 5.41 3.50 -6.75
C PHE A 112 6.40 2.53 -7.41
N ASN A 113 6.81 2.79 -8.65
CA ASN A 113 7.82 1.94 -9.32
C ASN A 113 9.25 2.31 -8.89
N LEU A 114 9.52 3.61 -8.79
CA LEU A 114 10.86 4.16 -8.62
C LEU A 114 10.92 5.06 -7.37
N PRO A 115 11.94 4.89 -6.51
CA PRO A 115 12.01 5.57 -5.23
C PRO A 115 12.71 6.95 -5.32
N TRP A 116 13.07 7.39 -6.54
CA TRP A 116 13.82 8.61 -6.78
C TRP A 116 12.97 9.86 -6.60
N TRP A 117 11.69 9.79 -6.95
CA TRP A 117 10.76 10.90 -6.80
C TRP A 117 10.69 11.37 -5.35
N ASP A 118 10.65 10.44 -4.40
CA ASP A 118 10.62 10.79 -2.97
C ASP A 118 11.91 11.44 -2.48
N ARG A 119 13.04 11.08 -3.06
CA ARG A 119 14.33 11.71 -2.72
C ARG A 119 14.43 13.11 -3.30
N VAL A 120 14.02 13.28 -4.55
CA VAL A 120 14.03 14.59 -5.22
C VAL A 120 13.05 15.55 -4.56
N MET A 121 11.88 15.06 -4.15
CA MET A 121 10.84 15.88 -3.52
C MET A 121 10.97 15.97 -1.98
N GLY A 122 11.95 15.29 -1.38
CA GLY A 122 12.17 15.31 0.07
C GLY A 122 11.10 14.60 0.90
N THR A 123 10.33 13.69 0.31
CA THR A 123 9.28 12.90 0.98
C THR A 123 9.75 11.50 1.39
N TYR A 124 11.03 11.18 1.19
CA TYR A 124 11.59 9.87 1.54
C TYR A 124 11.76 9.69 3.05
N VAL A 125 11.13 8.63 3.58
CA VAL A 125 11.28 8.16 4.96
C VAL A 125 11.79 6.72 4.95
N ALA A 126 12.96 6.49 5.52
CA ALA A 126 13.59 5.17 5.53
C ALA A 126 12.90 4.18 6.47
N GLN A 127 12.52 4.60 7.67
CA GLN A 127 11.89 3.73 8.66
C GLN A 127 10.89 4.55 9.48
N PRO A 128 9.76 3.96 9.90
CA PRO A 128 8.90 4.60 10.88
C PRO A 128 9.61 4.64 12.25
N PRO A 129 9.30 5.62 13.13
CA PRO A 129 9.99 5.78 14.41
C PRO A 129 9.93 4.54 15.32
N GLU A 130 8.81 3.81 15.28
CA GLU A 130 8.55 2.62 16.11
C GLU A 130 8.93 1.30 15.42
N GLY A 131 9.50 1.37 14.21
CA GLY A 131 9.77 0.21 13.36
C GLY A 131 8.52 -0.37 12.69
N HIS A 132 8.72 -1.23 11.69
CA HIS A 132 7.63 -1.74 10.85
C HIS A 132 6.70 -2.75 11.53
N ALA A 133 7.10 -3.34 12.67
CA ALA A 133 6.33 -4.36 13.37
C ALA A 133 5.16 -3.76 14.17
N GLU A 134 5.40 -2.61 14.82
CA GLU A 134 4.42 -1.93 15.68
C GLU A 134 3.61 -0.87 14.91
N MET A 135 3.93 -0.63 13.64
CA MET A 135 3.30 0.40 12.85
C MET A 135 1.84 0.04 12.51
N ALA A 136 0.90 0.81 13.05
CA ALA A 136 -0.50 0.71 12.68
C ALA A 136 -0.71 1.19 11.23
N ILE A 137 -1.34 0.33 10.42
CA ILE A 137 -1.64 0.60 9.01
C ILE A 137 -3.15 0.66 8.74
N GLY A 138 -3.50 1.28 7.62
CA GLY A 138 -4.87 1.35 7.10
C GLY A 138 -5.46 2.75 7.16
N LEU A 139 -6.79 2.83 7.07
CA LEU A 139 -7.51 4.10 7.12
C LEU A 139 -8.00 4.37 8.54
N ASP A 140 -7.69 5.56 9.06
CA ASP A 140 -8.12 5.96 10.39
C ASP A 140 -9.66 5.95 10.49
N GLY A 141 -10.19 5.34 11.56
CA GLY A 141 -11.62 5.13 11.75
C GLY A 141 -12.26 3.94 11.02
N PHE A 142 -11.53 3.20 10.18
CA PHE A 142 -12.05 2.04 9.44
C PHE A 142 -11.40 0.74 9.89
N ARG A 143 -12.03 0.08 10.88
CA ARG A 143 -11.51 -1.16 11.49
C ARG A 143 -12.55 -2.28 11.60
N ASP A 144 -13.80 -2.03 11.23
CA ASP A 144 -14.83 -3.08 11.22
C ASP A 144 -14.58 -4.04 10.05
N PRO A 145 -14.28 -5.33 10.29
CA PRO A 145 -14.06 -6.31 9.23
C PRO A 145 -15.23 -6.43 8.26
N LYS A 146 -16.46 -6.16 8.71
CA LYS A 146 -17.64 -6.15 7.82
C LYS A 146 -17.51 -5.10 6.72
N GLN A 147 -16.84 -3.99 7.02
CA GLN A 147 -16.64 -2.89 6.08
C GLN A 147 -15.39 -3.11 5.21
N VAL A 148 -14.29 -3.60 5.78
CA VAL A 148 -12.97 -3.58 5.10
C VAL A 148 -12.51 -4.92 4.54
N ASP A 149 -13.12 -6.04 4.96
CA ASP A 149 -12.73 -7.40 4.55
C ASP A 149 -13.82 -8.16 3.80
N THR A 150 -15.04 -7.62 3.72
CA THR A 150 -16.12 -8.21 2.92
C THR A 150 -16.30 -7.45 1.60
N LEU A 151 -16.61 -8.18 0.52
CA LEU A 151 -16.86 -7.57 -0.78
C LEU A 151 -18.01 -6.54 -0.73
N PRO A 152 -19.18 -6.81 -0.10
CA PRO A 152 -20.24 -5.81 -0.01
C PRO A 152 -19.80 -4.56 0.76
N GLY A 153 -19.13 -4.75 1.91
CA GLY A 153 -18.60 -3.62 2.69
C GLY A 153 -17.65 -2.75 1.89
N MET A 154 -16.70 -3.36 1.18
CA MET A 154 -15.73 -2.64 0.35
C MET A 154 -16.36 -1.87 -0.81
N LEU A 155 -17.45 -2.40 -1.39
CA LEU A 155 -18.18 -1.72 -2.47
C LEU A 155 -19.05 -0.57 -1.94
N GLU A 156 -19.57 -0.67 -0.73
CA GLU A 156 -20.39 0.37 -0.10
C GLU A 156 -19.57 1.52 0.47
N LEU A 157 -18.34 1.24 0.93
CA LEU A 157 -17.44 2.20 1.60
C LEU A 157 -17.34 3.59 0.92
N PRO A 158 -17.18 3.71 -0.42
CA PRO A 158 -17.12 5.01 -1.08
C PRO A 158 -18.40 5.86 -1.00
N PHE A 159 -19.54 5.25 -0.68
CA PHE A 159 -20.86 5.90 -0.73
C PHE A 159 -21.46 6.18 0.66
N VAL A 160 -20.97 5.51 1.70
CA VAL A 160 -21.61 5.53 3.04
C VAL A 160 -21.08 6.61 3.98
N ARG A 161 -19.99 7.32 3.65
CA ARG A 161 -19.42 8.30 4.60
C ARG A 161 -18.81 9.52 3.92
N HIS A 162 -19.04 10.67 4.56
CA HIS A 162 -18.27 11.88 4.30
C HIS A 162 -16.81 11.63 4.71
N LEU A 163 -15.92 11.68 3.71
CA LEU A 163 -14.49 11.76 3.92
C LEU A 163 -14.26 13.01 4.77
N GLY A 164 -13.87 12.83 6.05
CA GLY A 164 -13.39 13.93 6.87
C GLY A 164 -12.10 14.53 6.28
N ASP A 165 -11.35 15.29 7.07
CA ASP A 165 -10.07 15.80 6.59
C ASP A 165 -9.13 14.65 6.18
N TYR A 166 -8.79 14.62 4.90
CA TYR A 166 -7.83 13.67 4.33
C TYR A 166 -6.49 13.78 5.05
N ALA A 167 -5.77 12.65 5.18
CA ALA A 167 -4.47 12.62 5.83
C ALA A 167 -3.50 13.69 5.30
N ILE A 168 -3.56 14.01 4.00
CA ILE A 168 -2.74 15.06 3.38
C ILE A 168 -2.99 16.48 3.93
N ASN A 169 -4.21 16.73 4.43
CA ASN A 169 -4.61 18.01 5.01
C ASN A 169 -4.37 18.08 6.52
N ARG A 170 -4.09 16.94 7.18
CA ARG A 170 -3.91 16.84 8.64
C ARG A 170 -2.47 17.12 9.10
N ARG A 171 -1.78 18.10 8.49
CA ARG A 171 -0.45 18.51 8.96
C ARG A 171 -0.59 19.28 10.27
N GLN A 172 -0.27 18.63 11.38
CA GLN A 172 0.04 19.27 12.67
C GLN A 172 1.55 19.25 12.88
#